data_AF-A0A8T6NIZ1-F1
#
_entry.id   AF-A0A8T6NIZ1-F1
#
_cell.length_a   1.000
_cell.length_b   1.000
_cell.length_c   1.000
_cell.angle_alpha   90.00
_cell.angle_beta   90.00
_cell.angle_gamma   90.00
#
_symmetry.space_group_name_H-M   'P 1'
#
loop_
_entity.id
_entity.type
_entity.pdbx_description
1 polymer ?
#
loop_
_entity_poly.entity_id
_entity_poly.type
_entity_poly.pdbx_seq_one_letter_code
_entity_poly.pdbx_strand_id
1 'polypeptide(L)'
;MEWRGPDGRLHVPAPTVSLSEMKNEILVFSKGSPWRIYFRMMMVVFPAFFLLYTVLMIVIGLIEWDPITVISASLVSMPPILIALRITRPPIIQLWNLTPADGGSTLHNRGPLPALTTPIPTRMERHLLRDGTPLEFPVSKWPWAIFAICVVIGTLLSLWISTSGGSLIPILAFGVFAIPLWIVGFSIPVLAWWSFACSRLRIPARRVEAEAWLAAGMISAFPAFILNSLAVPELIPKYWSDEEAFFTMVAIGAPIIEETFKATVLLFFIGSMKSNRSGFLVGFSIGLGFALIENLQYIAVSLFGGPAELAVTTLVRGIGSIPAHALWTGIVGSAVGGFLRESEINQIAEESSISTQIKIINVVESMGIDIDGDGTSRGFKQNRKLLKGYDPKEEWFISGSRVLETIDQASGQSSQRSLRASFLIAVAGHCTWNGLSVGVINLSKEMGLNETASLFISLATISVMVATVVLLTVRELRTHSPQQ
;
A
#
# COMPACT_ATOMS: atom_id res chain seq x y z
N MET A 1 9.75 11.04 -42.37
CA MET A 1 10.63 11.97 -43.11
C MET A 1 11.02 11.24 -44.39
N GLU A 2 10.45 11.59 -45.52
CA GLU A 2 10.85 11.03 -46.81
C GLU A 2 12.07 11.82 -47.31
N TRP A 3 13.10 11.15 -47.80
CA TRP A 3 14.25 11.84 -48.38
C TRP A 3 14.65 11.20 -49.70
N ARG A 4 15.18 12.00 -50.63
CA ARG A 4 15.75 11.48 -51.86
C ARG A 4 17.23 11.16 -51.66
N GLY A 5 17.59 9.93 -51.97
CA GLY A 5 18.98 9.48 -51.91
C GLY A 5 19.79 9.98 -53.11
N PRO A 6 21.13 9.83 -53.09
CA PRO A 6 22.00 10.10 -54.23
C PRO A 6 21.66 9.27 -55.49
N ASP A 7 20.91 8.18 -55.30
CA ASP A 7 20.37 7.29 -56.33
C ASP A 7 19.07 7.80 -56.98
N GLY A 8 18.60 8.99 -56.56
CA GLY A 8 17.36 9.60 -57.07
C GLY A 8 16.08 8.93 -56.58
N ARG A 9 16.17 7.88 -55.77
CA ARG A 9 15.02 7.15 -55.23
C ARG A 9 14.50 7.85 -53.98
N LEU A 10 13.19 7.79 -53.79
CA LEU A 10 12.54 8.27 -52.58
C LEU A 10 12.68 7.19 -51.50
N HIS A 11 13.53 7.44 -50.52
CA HIS A 11 13.70 6.57 -49.36
C HIS A 11 12.67 6.97 -48.32
N VAL A 12 11.77 6.04 -48.04
CA VAL A 12 10.80 6.13 -46.95
C VAL A 12 11.38 5.36 -45.76
N PRO A 13 11.49 5.95 -44.56
CA PRO A 13 11.94 5.23 -43.39
C PRO A 13 11.02 4.03 -43.18
N ALA A 14 11.61 2.86 -42.97
CA ALA A 14 10.84 1.65 -42.67
C ALA A 14 9.84 1.96 -41.55
N PRO A 15 8.56 1.56 -41.68
CA PRO A 15 7.56 1.81 -40.66
C PRO A 15 8.02 1.19 -39.35
N THR A 16 7.79 1.89 -38.24
CA THR A 16 8.05 1.33 -36.91
C THR A 16 7.21 0.08 -36.71
N VAL A 17 7.85 -0.98 -36.23
CA VAL A 17 7.19 -2.25 -35.95
C VAL A 17 6.02 -2.04 -34.98
N SER A 18 4.85 -2.55 -35.36
CA SER A 18 3.65 -2.53 -34.53
C SER A 18 3.84 -3.37 -33.27
N LEU A 19 3.16 -3.00 -32.19
CA LEU A 19 3.10 -3.84 -31.01
C LEU A 19 2.57 -5.24 -31.34
N SER A 20 3.24 -6.27 -30.84
CA SER A 20 2.80 -7.67 -30.93
C SER A 20 2.71 -8.31 -29.55
N GLU A 21 1.81 -9.27 -29.42
CA GLU A 21 1.68 -10.10 -28.21
C GLU A 21 2.93 -10.99 -28.07
N MET A 22 3.44 -11.12 -26.84
CA MET A 22 4.57 -12.01 -26.55
C MET A 22 4.12 -13.46 -26.67
N LYS A 23 4.73 -14.22 -27.57
CA LYS A 23 4.43 -15.65 -27.73
C LYS A 23 5.00 -16.52 -26.60
N ASN A 24 6.09 -16.06 -25.97
CA ASN A 24 6.75 -16.71 -24.83
C ASN A 24 6.93 -15.67 -23.72
N GLU A 25 6.62 -16.00 -22.47
CA GLU A 25 6.77 -15.09 -21.32
C GLU A 25 8.25 -14.85 -20.98
N ILE A 26 8.90 -13.90 -21.65
CA ILE A 26 10.24 -13.44 -21.28
C ILE A 26 10.09 -12.47 -20.10
N LEU A 27 10.63 -12.89 -18.96
CA LEU A 27 10.64 -12.13 -17.73
C LEU A 27 11.92 -11.32 -17.63
N VAL A 28 11.78 -10.00 -17.67
CA VAL A 28 12.90 -9.08 -17.47
C VAL A 28 12.96 -8.70 -15.99
N PHE A 29 13.91 -9.28 -15.28
CA PHE A 29 14.18 -8.97 -13.88
C PHE A 29 15.23 -7.88 -13.77
N SER A 30 15.02 -6.92 -12.87
CA SER A 30 16.08 -6.03 -12.41
C SER A 30 16.70 -6.58 -11.12
N LYS A 31 17.98 -6.28 -10.86
CA LYS A 31 18.61 -6.63 -9.57
C LYS A 31 17.84 -5.93 -8.44
N GLY A 32 17.17 -6.71 -7.61
CA GLY A 32 16.48 -6.23 -6.42
C GLY A 32 17.45 -5.67 -5.39
N SER A 33 16.98 -4.67 -4.62
CA SER A 33 17.64 -4.23 -3.39
C SER A 33 16.61 -4.30 -2.27
N PRO A 34 16.87 -5.05 -1.19
CA PRO A 34 15.90 -5.26 -0.11
C PRO A 34 15.33 -3.96 0.48
N TRP A 35 16.13 -2.90 0.55
CA TRP A 35 15.71 -1.61 1.12
C TRP A 35 15.03 -0.68 0.11
N ARG A 36 15.02 -1.02 -1.18
CA ARG A 36 14.37 -0.18 -2.20
C ARG A 36 12.88 -0.03 -1.96
N ILE A 37 12.21 -1.08 -1.48
CA ILE A 37 10.78 -1.04 -1.15
C ILE A 37 10.49 -0.03 -0.04
N TYR A 38 11.36 0.08 0.97
CA TYR A 38 11.23 1.06 2.04
C TYR A 38 11.26 2.49 1.49
N PHE A 39 12.26 2.83 0.67
CA PHE A 39 12.35 4.18 0.11
C PHE A 39 11.17 4.50 -0.82
N ARG A 40 10.68 3.52 -1.59
CA ARG A 40 9.49 3.73 -2.43
C ARG A 40 8.23 3.95 -1.60
N MET A 41 8.03 3.17 -0.54
CA MET A 41 6.96 3.40 0.44
C MET A 41 7.03 4.82 1.02
N MET A 42 8.21 5.29 1.39
CA MET A 42 8.40 6.66 1.92
C MET A 42 8.09 7.74 0.89
N MET A 43 8.53 7.56 -0.35
CA MET A 43 8.22 8.49 -1.43
C MET A 43 6.72 8.58 -1.75
N VAL A 44 5.93 7.55 -1.46
CA VAL A 44 4.47 7.55 -1.67
C VAL A 44 3.71 8.11 -0.48
N VAL A 45 4.07 7.74 0.75
CA VAL A 45 3.28 8.12 1.94
C VAL A 45 3.35 9.62 2.24
N PHE A 46 4.49 10.28 2.06
CA PHE A 46 4.59 11.72 2.35
C PHE A 46 3.65 12.55 1.46
N PRO A 47 3.69 12.43 0.11
CA PRO A 47 2.71 13.09 -0.75
C PRO A 47 1.27 12.72 -0.41
N ALA A 48 0.98 11.44 -0.13
CA ALA A 48 -0.36 11.01 0.23
C ALA A 48 -0.84 11.66 1.54
N PHE A 49 0.02 11.82 2.54
CA PHE A 49 -0.32 12.48 3.79
C PHE A 49 -0.60 13.98 3.62
N PHE A 50 0.22 14.71 2.86
CA PHE A 50 -0.07 16.12 2.54
C PHE A 50 -1.36 16.25 1.72
N LEU A 51 -1.62 15.29 0.83
CA LEU A 51 -2.85 15.25 0.06
C LEU A 51 -4.08 15.02 0.94
N LEU A 52 -3.98 14.17 1.95
CA LEU A 52 -5.07 13.90 2.88
C LEU A 52 -5.62 15.19 3.51
N TYR A 53 -4.73 16.03 4.04
CA TYR A 53 -5.11 17.29 4.67
C TYR A 53 -5.57 18.35 3.68
N THR A 54 -4.91 18.49 2.53
CA THR A 54 -5.35 19.45 1.50
C THR A 54 -6.72 19.09 0.94
N VAL A 55 -7.01 17.80 0.74
CA VAL A 55 -8.34 17.34 0.34
C VAL A 55 -9.37 17.62 1.43
N LEU A 56 -9.05 17.38 2.71
CA LEU A 56 -9.95 17.74 3.81
C LEU A 56 -10.26 19.25 3.80
N MET A 57 -9.24 20.11 3.67
CA MET A 57 -9.43 21.56 3.61
C MET A 57 -10.25 22.00 2.40
N ILE A 58 -10.10 21.36 1.24
CA ILE A 58 -10.97 21.61 0.08
C ILE A 58 -12.42 21.29 0.43
N VAL A 59 -12.68 20.13 1.06
CA VAL A 59 -14.04 19.72 1.44
C VAL A 59 -14.64 20.69 2.47
N ILE A 60 -13.87 21.09 3.49
CA ILE A 60 -14.29 22.09 4.48
C ILE A 60 -14.63 23.41 3.80
N GLY A 61 -13.74 23.93 2.95
CA GLY A 61 -13.99 25.19 2.23
C GLY A 61 -15.22 25.10 1.31
N LEU A 62 -15.51 23.94 0.72
CA LEU A 62 -16.74 23.73 -0.06
C LEU A 62 -18.00 23.72 0.82
N ILE A 63 -17.95 23.10 2.00
CA ILE A 63 -19.08 23.07 2.95
C ILE A 63 -19.36 24.46 3.50
N GLU A 64 -18.31 25.20 3.86
CA GLU A 64 -18.38 26.55 4.43
C GLU A 64 -18.59 27.65 3.38
N TRP A 65 -18.60 27.30 2.09
CA TRP A 65 -18.63 28.24 0.97
C TRP A 65 -17.49 29.27 1.00
N ASP A 66 -16.30 28.88 1.47
CA ASP A 66 -15.10 29.72 1.48
C ASP A 66 -14.21 29.47 0.24
N PRO A 67 -14.27 30.33 -0.78
CA PRO A 67 -13.46 30.17 -1.99
C PRO A 67 -11.96 30.33 -1.71
N ILE A 68 -11.54 31.06 -0.67
CA ILE A 68 -10.12 31.27 -0.37
C ILE A 68 -9.49 29.97 0.10
N THR A 69 -10.13 29.27 1.03
CA THR A 69 -9.69 27.94 1.48
C THR A 69 -9.67 26.94 0.33
N VAL A 70 -10.72 26.91 -0.52
CA VAL A 70 -10.76 25.99 -1.67
C VAL A 70 -9.61 26.25 -2.65
N ILE A 71 -9.38 27.50 -3.05
CA ILE A 71 -8.34 27.85 -4.01
C ILE A 71 -6.95 27.59 -3.42
N SER A 72 -6.70 28.01 -2.18
CA SER A 72 -5.39 27.84 -1.54
C SER A 72 -5.07 26.36 -1.32
N ALA A 73 -5.99 25.56 -0.79
CA ALA A 73 -5.80 24.12 -0.59
C ALA A 73 -5.62 23.39 -1.93
N SER A 74 -6.36 23.77 -2.97
CA SER A 74 -6.19 23.23 -4.32
C SER A 74 -4.80 23.51 -4.88
N LEU A 75 -4.29 24.73 -4.76
CA LEU A 75 -2.94 25.09 -5.20
C LEU A 75 -1.86 24.30 -4.44
N VAL A 76 -1.99 24.15 -3.13
CA VAL A 76 -1.06 23.38 -2.28
C VAL A 76 -1.10 21.88 -2.59
N SER A 77 -2.24 21.35 -3.06
CA SER A 77 -2.38 19.95 -3.46
C SER A 77 -1.67 19.60 -4.78
N MET A 78 -1.38 20.59 -5.65
CA MET A 78 -0.83 20.33 -6.99
C MET A 78 0.56 19.65 -6.95
N PRO A 79 1.56 20.16 -6.20
CA PRO A 79 2.86 19.49 -6.11
C PRO A 79 2.79 18.03 -5.64
N PRO A 80 2.12 17.66 -4.52
CA PRO A 80 2.07 16.27 -4.09
C PRO A 80 1.24 15.38 -5.06
N ILE A 81 0.23 15.90 -5.76
CA ILE A 81 -0.43 15.16 -6.86
C ILE A 81 0.58 14.81 -7.96
N LEU A 82 1.33 15.80 -8.45
CA LEU A 82 2.30 15.60 -9.53
C LEU A 82 3.40 14.62 -9.12
N ILE A 83 3.86 14.71 -7.86
CA ILE A 83 4.85 13.79 -7.28
C ILE A 83 4.27 12.38 -7.19
N ALA A 84 3.07 12.22 -6.63
CA ALA A 84 2.39 10.93 -6.52
C ALA A 84 2.20 10.29 -7.90
N LEU A 85 1.66 11.03 -8.88
CA LEU A 85 1.49 10.59 -10.26
C LEU A 85 2.80 10.22 -10.95
N ARG A 86 3.94 10.80 -10.54
CA ARG A 86 5.25 10.45 -11.10
C ARG A 86 5.79 9.16 -10.50
N ILE A 87 5.61 8.94 -9.20
CA ILE A 87 6.16 7.80 -8.45
C ILE A 87 5.34 6.52 -8.67
N THR A 88 4.02 6.64 -8.79
CA THR A 88 3.10 5.50 -8.95
C THR A 88 3.00 5.00 -10.38
N ARG A 89 3.65 5.67 -11.35
CA ARG A 89 3.72 5.19 -12.74
C ARG A 89 4.35 3.80 -12.78
N PRO A 90 3.65 2.78 -13.31
CA PRO A 90 4.23 1.47 -13.46
C PRO A 90 5.40 1.56 -14.46
N PRO A 91 6.60 1.05 -14.12
CA PRO A 91 7.67 0.95 -15.10
C PRO A 91 7.25 -0.04 -16.19
N ILE A 92 7.10 0.47 -17.41
CA ILE A 92 6.85 -0.34 -18.61
C ILE A 92 8.18 -0.53 -19.31
N ILE A 93 8.56 -1.80 -19.52
CA ILE A 93 9.77 -2.18 -20.24
C ILE A 93 9.37 -2.43 -21.69
N GLN A 94 9.98 -1.69 -22.61
CA GLN A 94 9.79 -1.93 -24.02
C GLN A 94 10.86 -2.90 -24.52
N LEU A 95 10.43 -4.12 -24.89
CA LEU A 95 11.31 -5.14 -25.44
C LEU A 95 11.24 -5.12 -26.98
N TRP A 96 12.42 -5.06 -27.60
CA TRP A 96 12.57 -5.18 -29.05
C TRP A 96 13.23 -6.53 -29.33
N ASN A 97 12.45 -7.49 -29.78
CA ASN A 97 12.93 -8.84 -30.08
C ASN A 97 13.31 -8.94 -31.56
N LEU A 98 14.49 -9.49 -31.85
CA LEU A 98 15.00 -9.67 -33.21
C LEU A 98 15.25 -11.15 -33.43
N THR A 99 14.47 -11.74 -34.33
CA THR A 99 14.58 -13.17 -34.65
C THR A 99 15.08 -13.35 -36.09
N PRO A 100 16.04 -14.27 -36.35
CA PRO A 100 16.47 -14.58 -37.71
C PRO A 100 15.28 -15.00 -38.59
N ALA A 101 15.18 -14.44 -39.79
CA ALA A 101 14.09 -14.75 -40.72
C ALA A 101 14.56 -14.61 -42.18
N ASP A 102 14.28 -15.63 -42.99
CA ASP A 102 14.73 -15.72 -44.40
C ASP A 102 14.16 -14.60 -45.30
N GLY A 103 13.08 -13.92 -44.87
CA GLY A 103 12.50 -12.72 -45.50
C GLY A 103 12.64 -11.43 -44.67
N GLY A 104 13.58 -11.41 -43.71
CA GLY A 104 13.80 -10.30 -42.79
C GLY A 104 14.55 -9.11 -43.40
N SER A 105 14.73 -8.06 -42.59
CA SER A 105 15.56 -6.89 -42.92
C SER A 105 16.82 -6.89 -42.06
N THR A 106 17.91 -6.32 -42.55
CA THR A 106 19.11 -6.05 -41.75
C THR A 106 19.04 -4.69 -41.05
N LEU A 107 18.18 -3.78 -41.49
CA LEU A 107 17.99 -2.44 -40.94
C LEU A 107 16.59 -2.32 -40.33
N HIS A 108 16.53 -1.92 -39.05
CA HIS A 108 15.29 -1.82 -38.29
C HIS A 108 15.09 -0.43 -37.68
N ASN A 109 13.93 0.17 -37.96
CA ASN A 109 13.56 1.47 -37.40
C ASN A 109 12.93 1.32 -36.01
N ARG A 110 13.42 2.07 -35.02
CA ARG A 110 12.90 2.08 -33.64
C ARG A 110 12.21 3.40 -33.28
N GLY A 111 11.74 4.16 -34.27
CA GLY A 111 10.99 5.40 -34.06
C GLY A 111 11.90 6.51 -33.50
N PRO A 112 11.70 6.96 -32.25
CA PRO A 112 12.55 7.98 -31.64
C PRO A 112 13.96 7.49 -31.27
N LEU A 113 14.19 6.17 -31.27
CA LEU A 113 15.49 5.57 -30.98
C LEU A 113 16.30 5.36 -32.26
N PRO A 114 17.66 5.38 -32.18
CA PRO A 114 18.51 5.09 -33.33
C PRO A 114 18.15 3.77 -34.00
N ALA A 115 18.16 3.76 -35.33
CA ALA A 115 17.94 2.55 -36.11
C ALA A 115 18.98 1.48 -35.73
N LEU A 116 18.55 0.22 -35.76
CA LEU A 116 19.38 -0.91 -35.36
C LEU A 116 19.71 -1.75 -36.60
N THR A 117 21.01 -2.00 -36.80
CA THR A 117 21.51 -2.85 -37.88
C THR A 117 21.91 -4.22 -37.34
N THR A 118 21.61 -5.26 -38.10
CA THR A 118 21.89 -6.66 -37.77
C THR A 118 22.76 -7.29 -38.85
N PRO A 119 23.65 -8.23 -38.50
CA PRO A 119 24.56 -8.86 -39.47
C PRO A 119 23.87 -9.88 -40.39
N ILE A 120 22.68 -10.35 -40.01
CA ILE A 120 21.85 -11.30 -40.77
C ILE A 120 20.43 -10.73 -40.90
N PRO A 121 19.65 -11.13 -41.94
CA PRO A 121 18.25 -10.74 -42.03
C PRO A 121 17.45 -11.21 -40.81
N THR A 122 16.83 -10.26 -40.10
CA THR A 122 15.99 -10.55 -38.93
C THR A 122 14.60 -9.93 -39.09
N ARG A 123 13.62 -10.46 -38.36
CA ARG A 123 12.33 -9.83 -38.13
C ARG A 123 12.33 -9.19 -36.75
N MET A 124 12.02 -7.89 -36.70
CA MET A 124 11.85 -7.17 -35.44
C MET A 124 10.40 -7.29 -34.97
N GLU A 125 10.21 -7.60 -33.70
CA GLU A 125 8.93 -7.61 -32.98
C GLU A 125 9.05 -6.68 -31.76
N ARG A 126 7.97 -5.97 -31.45
CA ARG A 126 7.94 -4.97 -30.37
C ARG A 126 6.92 -5.41 -29.32
N HIS A 127 7.37 -5.55 -28.09
CA HIS A 127 6.55 -5.96 -26.96
C HIS A 127 6.62 -4.94 -25.81
N LEU A 128 5.55 -4.85 -25.03
CA LEU A 128 5.54 -4.13 -23.75
C LEU A 128 5.45 -5.14 -22.63
N LEU A 129 6.36 -5.04 -21.68
CA LEU A 129 6.45 -5.88 -20.50
C LEU A 129 6.26 -5.02 -19.25
N ARG A 130 5.61 -5.58 -18.24
CA ARG A 130 5.61 -5.01 -16.89
C ARG A 130 6.86 -5.47 -16.15
N ASP A 131 7.34 -4.65 -15.23
CA ASP A 131 8.44 -5.03 -14.35
C ASP A 131 8.08 -6.28 -13.52
N GLY A 132 8.79 -7.38 -13.79
CA GLY A 132 8.63 -8.66 -13.11
C GLY A 132 9.49 -8.80 -11.85
N THR A 133 10.15 -7.74 -11.38
CA THR A 133 11.04 -7.81 -10.21
C THR A 133 10.27 -8.35 -8.99
N PRO A 134 10.75 -9.44 -8.36
CA PRO A 134 10.11 -10.00 -7.18
C PRO A 134 10.12 -9.00 -6.01
N LEU A 135 9.13 -9.11 -5.14
CA LEU A 135 9.11 -8.40 -3.88
C LEU A 135 10.20 -8.96 -2.95
N GLU A 136 11.16 -8.11 -2.60
CA GLU A 136 12.25 -8.45 -1.69
C GLU A 136 12.23 -7.52 -0.47
N PHE A 137 12.46 -8.09 0.72
CA PHE A 137 12.55 -7.36 1.97
C PHE A 137 13.90 -7.57 2.65
N PRO A 138 14.36 -6.62 3.49
CA PRO A 138 15.45 -6.93 4.39
C PRO A 138 15.01 -8.05 5.33
N VAL A 139 15.98 -8.86 5.79
CA VAL A 139 15.72 -9.92 6.77
C VAL A 139 15.02 -9.29 7.98
N SER A 140 13.86 -9.84 8.37
CA SER A 140 12.92 -9.24 9.34
C SER A 140 13.58 -8.77 10.65
N LYS A 141 14.67 -9.41 11.10
CA LYS A 141 15.44 -8.99 12.29
C LYS A 141 16.00 -7.56 12.21
N TRP A 142 16.35 -7.07 11.01
CA TRP A 142 17.01 -5.77 10.85
C TRP A 142 16.04 -4.60 11.02
N PRO A 143 14.85 -4.57 10.37
CA PRO A 143 13.81 -3.59 10.71
C PRO A 143 13.50 -3.54 12.20
N TRP A 144 13.34 -4.69 12.85
CA TRP A 144 13.09 -4.75 14.30
C TRP A 144 14.23 -4.18 15.14
N ALA A 145 15.49 -4.43 14.76
CA ALA A 145 16.65 -3.83 15.43
C ALA A 145 16.68 -2.31 15.29
N ILE A 146 16.41 -1.77 14.10
CA ILE A 146 16.34 -0.32 13.85
C ILE A 146 15.22 0.31 14.70
N PHE A 147 14.06 -0.33 14.74
CA PHE A 147 12.95 0.12 15.56
C PHE A 147 13.27 0.10 17.06
N ALA A 148 13.89 -0.97 17.56
CA ALA A 148 14.31 -1.06 18.96
C ALA A 148 15.31 0.05 19.32
N ILE A 149 16.29 0.31 18.46
CA ILE A 149 17.24 1.41 18.62
C ILE A 149 16.51 2.76 18.67
N CYS A 150 15.53 2.99 17.80
CA CYS A 150 14.72 4.21 17.79
C CYS A 150 14.00 4.44 19.13
N VAL A 151 13.34 3.41 19.66
CA VAL A 151 12.64 3.50 20.96
C VAL A 151 13.62 3.72 22.12
N VAL A 152 14.77 3.03 22.10
CA VAL A 152 15.82 3.21 23.11
C VAL A 152 16.37 4.64 23.08
N ILE A 153 16.68 5.20 21.91
CA ILE A 153 17.17 6.58 21.79
C ILE A 153 16.13 7.57 22.32
N GLY A 154 14.86 7.42 21.95
CA GLY A 154 13.79 8.28 22.48
C GLY A 154 13.69 8.20 24.01
N THR A 155 13.78 6.99 24.58
CA THR A 155 13.75 6.78 26.03
C THR A 155 14.97 7.40 26.72
N LEU A 156 16.17 7.24 26.16
CA LEU A 156 17.40 7.84 26.71
C LEU A 156 17.37 9.37 26.64
N LEU A 157 16.84 9.96 25.56
CA LEU A 157 16.65 11.41 25.44
C LEU A 157 15.66 11.91 26.50
N SER A 158 14.58 11.16 26.76
CA SER A 158 13.63 11.46 27.83
C SER A 158 14.28 11.44 29.22
N LEU A 159 15.06 10.40 29.53
CA LEU A 159 15.79 10.31 30.79
C LEU A 159 16.82 11.44 30.94
N TRP A 160 17.50 11.80 29.84
CA TRP A 160 18.48 12.88 29.86
C TRP A 160 17.83 14.23 30.12
N ILE A 161 16.70 14.54 29.45
CA ILE A 161 15.93 15.76 29.73
C ILE A 161 15.49 15.80 31.20
N SER A 162 14.90 14.70 31.69
CA SER A 162 14.38 14.61 33.07
C SER A 162 15.46 14.83 34.13
N THR A 163 16.67 14.31 33.91
CA THR A 163 17.79 14.38 34.87
C THR A 163 18.63 15.65 34.74
N SER A 164 18.48 16.41 33.64
CA SER A 164 19.31 17.59 33.34
C SER A 164 18.87 18.89 34.01
N GLY A 165 17.80 18.87 34.82
CA GLY A 165 17.31 20.06 35.53
C GLY A 165 16.88 21.23 34.63
N GLY A 166 16.46 20.95 33.39
CA GLY A 166 16.05 21.97 32.43
C GLY A 166 17.19 22.55 31.58
N SER A 167 18.33 21.86 31.48
CA SER A 167 19.41 22.25 30.57
C SER A 167 18.91 22.33 29.12
N LEU A 168 19.46 23.29 28.35
CA LEU A 168 19.09 23.49 26.95
C LEU A 168 19.67 22.40 26.03
N ILE A 169 20.79 21.78 26.41
CA ILE A 169 21.53 20.82 25.56
C ILE A 169 20.69 19.59 25.20
N PRO A 170 20.02 18.90 26.15
CA PRO A 170 19.21 17.72 25.83
C PRO A 170 17.97 18.07 25.00
N ILE A 171 17.42 19.27 25.18
CA ILE A 171 16.29 19.78 24.38
C ILE A 171 16.73 19.99 22.92
N LEU A 172 17.89 20.62 22.71
CA LEU A 172 18.45 20.79 21.37
C LEU A 172 18.79 19.43 20.72
N ALA A 173 19.32 18.48 21.50
CA ALA A 173 19.57 17.14 21.01
C ALA A 173 18.27 16.45 20.56
N PHE A 174 17.19 16.56 21.35
CA PHE A 174 15.88 16.07 20.92
C PHE A 174 15.42 16.75 19.63
N GLY A 175 15.57 18.09 19.49
CA GLY A 175 15.23 18.81 18.26
C GLY A 175 15.93 18.27 17.01
N VAL A 176 17.20 17.85 17.13
CA VAL A 176 17.97 17.24 16.02
C VAL A 176 17.48 15.82 15.71
N PHE A 177 17.17 15.01 16.73
CA PHE A 177 16.76 13.62 16.54
C PHE A 177 15.26 13.43 16.30
N ALA A 178 14.42 14.43 16.57
CA ALA A 178 12.97 14.39 16.46
C ALA A 178 12.50 13.88 15.09
N ILE A 179 12.98 14.49 14.01
CA ILE A 179 12.57 14.12 12.64
C ILE A 179 13.05 12.70 12.27
N PRO A 180 14.34 12.32 12.46
CA PRO A 180 14.77 10.94 12.22
C PRO A 180 13.99 9.89 13.02
N LEU A 181 13.76 10.14 14.33
CA LEU A 181 13.02 9.23 15.19
C LEU A 181 11.56 9.10 14.76
N TRP A 182 10.93 10.19 14.36
CA TRP A 182 9.58 10.17 13.80
C TRP A 182 9.52 9.32 12.52
N ILE A 183 10.40 9.61 11.55
CA ILE A 183 10.42 8.90 10.26
C ILE A 183 10.61 7.40 10.48
N VAL A 184 11.59 7.02 11.29
CA VAL A 184 11.86 5.62 11.62
C VAL A 184 10.69 5.00 12.38
N GLY A 185 10.16 5.71 13.36
CA GLY A 185 9.11 5.23 14.27
C GLY A 185 7.81 4.87 13.55
N PHE A 186 7.36 5.68 12.60
CA PHE A 186 6.10 5.40 11.90
C PHE A 186 6.22 4.35 10.79
N SER A 187 7.41 4.23 10.18
CA SER A 187 7.57 3.52 8.91
C SER A 187 8.26 2.16 9.02
N ILE A 188 9.29 2.02 9.87
CA ILE A 188 10.07 0.79 9.98
C ILE A 188 9.27 -0.38 10.53
N PRO A 189 8.38 -0.21 11.54
CA PRO A 189 7.53 -1.30 12.00
C PRO A 189 6.62 -1.85 10.90
N VAL A 190 6.11 -0.99 10.01
CA VAL A 190 5.31 -1.43 8.86
C VAL A 190 6.14 -2.35 7.96
N LEU A 191 7.37 -1.95 7.63
CA LEU A 191 8.30 -2.79 6.88
C LEU A 191 8.62 -4.10 7.61
N ALA A 192 8.76 -4.06 8.93
CA ALA A 192 9.06 -5.22 9.77
C ALA A 192 7.93 -6.26 9.74
N TRP A 193 6.69 -5.81 9.94
CA TRP A 193 5.49 -6.64 9.87
C TRP A 193 5.24 -7.16 8.46
N TRP A 194 5.47 -6.34 7.44
CA TRP A 194 5.31 -6.77 6.05
C TRP A 194 6.31 -7.84 5.66
N SER A 195 7.59 -7.63 5.99
CA SER A 195 8.67 -8.62 5.81
C SER A 195 8.35 -9.91 6.56
N PHE A 196 7.86 -9.82 7.79
CA PHE A 196 7.45 -10.97 8.58
C PHE A 196 6.31 -11.75 7.90
N ALA A 197 5.23 -11.07 7.50
CA ALA A 197 4.09 -11.68 6.83
C ALA A 197 4.49 -12.37 5.52
N CYS A 198 5.24 -11.68 4.64
CA CYS A 198 5.70 -12.27 3.38
C CYS A 198 6.63 -13.47 3.60
N SER A 199 7.54 -13.42 4.58
CA SER A 199 8.43 -14.54 4.89
C SER A 199 7.69 -15.78 5.41
N ARG A 200 6.61 -15.58 6.16
CA ARG A 200 5.77 -16.66 6.70
C ARG A 200 4.84 -17.23 5.65
N LEU A 201 4.15 -16.34 4.93
CA LEU A 201 3.18 -16.72 3.93
C LEU A 201 3.84 -17.24 2.66
N ARG A 202 5.12 -16.97 2.34
CA ARG A 202 5.83 -17.52 1.17
C ARG A 202 5.06 -17.44 -0.16
N ILE A 203 4.34 -16.34 -0.37
CA ILE A 203 3.63 -16.09 -1.63
C ILE A 203 4.55 -15.26 -2.53
N PRO A 204 4.86 -15.72 -3.76
CA PRO A 204 5.58 -14.90 -4.71
C PRO A 204 4.67 -13.73 -5.14
N ALA A 205 5.04 -12.51 -4.75
CA ALA A 205 4.37 -11.29 -5.15
C ALA A 205 5.33 -10.41 -5.94
N ARG A 206 4.84 -9.73 -6.98
CA ARG A 206 5.66 -8.74 -7.68
C ARG A 206 5.73 -7.46 -6.87
N ARG A 207 6.86 -6.76 -6.95
CA ARG A 207 7.06 -5.51 -6.20
C ARG A 207 5.97 -4.47 -6.51
N VAL A 208 5.61 -4.30 -7.79
CA VAL A 208 4.62 -3.32 -8.23
C VAL A 208 3.22 -3.63 -7.70
N GLU A 209 2.84 -4.91 -7.64
CA GLU A 209 1.54 -5.33 -7.10
C GLU A 209 1.47 -5.08 -5.59
N ALA A 210 2.53 -5.46 -4.87
CA ALA A 210 2.63 -5.25 -3.44
C ALA A 210 2.60 -3.77 -3.04
N GLU A 211 3.29 -2.91 -3.80
CA GLU A 211 3.22 -1.46 -3.62
C GLU A 211 1.83 -0.90 -3.92
N ALA A 212 1.11 -1.46 -4.91
CA ALA A 212 -0.25 -1.05 -5.23
C ALA A 212 -1.22 -1.40 -4.08
N TRP A 213 -1.08 -2.58 -3.46
CA TRP A 213 -1.87 -2.96 -2.28
C TRP A 213 -1.64 -1.99 -1.11
N LEU A 214 -0.37 -1.66 -0.85
CA LEU A 214 0.01 -0.71 0.21
C LEU A 214 -0.54 0.71 -0.09
N ALA A 215 -0.40 1.18 -1.34
CA ALA A 215 -0.91 2.49 -1.75
C ALA A 215 -2.44 2.55 -1.70
N ALA A 216 -3.15 1.47 -2.03
CA ALA A 216 -4.60 1.40 -1.92
C ALA A 216 -5.07 1.53 -0.45
N GLY A 217 -4.32 0.96 0.49
CA GLY A 217 -4.51 1.19 1.92
C GLY A 217 -4.44 2.67 2.28
N MET A 218 -3.40 3.37 1.82
CA MET A 218 -3.26 4.82 2.03
C MET A 218 -4.42 5.61 1.41
N ILE A 219 -4.87 5.24 0.20
CA ILE A 219 -5.99 5.89 -0.48
C ILE A 219 -7.30 5.68 0.29
N SER A 220 -7.51 4.49 0.88
CA SER A 220 -8.71 4.23 1.69
C SER A 220 -8.82 5.11 2.93
N ALA A 221 -7.70 5.69 3.40
CA ALA A 221 -7.70 6.65 4.50
C ALA A 221 -8.33 8.00 4.14
N PHE A 222 -8.38 8.38 2.85
CA PHE A 222 -8.94 9.67 2.42
C PHE A 222 -10.43 9.83 2.74
N PRO A 223 -11.31 8.97 2.20
CA PRO A 223 -12.73 9.10 2.50
C PRO A 223 -13.02 8.77 3.97
N ALA A 224 -12.24 7.89 4.60
CA ALA A 224 -12.39 7.61 6.02
C ALA A 224 -12.10 8.83 6.89
N PHE A 225 -10.99 9.52 6.65
CA PHE A 225 -10.60 10.72 7.38
C PHE A 225 -11.62 11.85 7.22
N ILE A 226 -12.16 12.06 6.01
CA ILE A 226 -13.20 13.06 5.76
C ILE A 226 -14.48 12.74 6.54
N LEU A 227 -15.00 11.51 6.43
CA LEU A 227 -16.24 11.15 7.13
C LEU A 227 -16.05 11.10 8.65
N ASN A 228 -14.90 10.64 9.15
CA ASN A 228 -14.59 10.66 10.57
C ASN A 228 -14.51 12.08 11.13
N SER A 229 -14.00 13.03 10.34
CA SER A 229 -13.83 14.42 10.78
C SER A 229 -15.10 15.26 10.65
N LEU A 230 -15.94 14.99 9.64
CA LEU A 230 -17.06 15.87 9.28
C LEU A 230 -18.43 15.22 9.45
N ALA A 231 -18.56 13.92 9.22
CA ALA A 231 -19.85 13.24 9.26
C ALA A 231 -20.13 12.62 10.64
N VAL A 232 -19.15 11.94 11.25
CA VAL A 232 -19.34 11.29 12.56
C VAL A 232 -19.75 12.27 13.66
N PRO A 233 -19.13 13.47 13.79
CA PRO A 233 -19.52 14.42 14.83
C PRO A 233 -20.99 14.87 14.72
N GLU A 234 -21.50 15.03 13.49
CA GLU A 234 -22.89 15.43 13.24
C GLU A 234 -23.91 14.32 13.55
N LEU A 235 -23.48 13.06 13.55
CA LEU A 235 -24.33 11.91 13.91
C LEU A 235 -24.42 11.70 15.43
N ILE A 236 -23.54 12.32 16.22
CA ILE A 236 -23.52 12.16 17.67
C ILE A 236 -24.62 13.03 18.32
N PRO A 237 -25.42 12.49 19.26
CA PRO A 237 -26.44 13.27 19.93
C PRO A 237 -25.86 14.46 20.73
N LYS A 238 -26.38 15.67 20.48
CA LYS A 238 -25.88 16.92 21.10
C LYS A 238 -26.04 17.00 22.63
N TYR A 239 -26.79 16.09 23.23
CA TYR A 239 -26.99 16.04 24.69
C TYR A 239 -25.98 15.13 25.40
N TRP A 240 -25.13 14.43 24.67
CA TRP A 240 -24.00 13.70 25.24
C TRP A 240 -22.91 14.68 25.67
N SER A 241 -22.19 14.31 26.74
CA SER A 241 -21.00 15.04 27.18
C SER A 241 -19.89 14.95 26.12
N ASP A 242 -18.96 15.89 26.17
CA ASP A 242 -17.80 15.91 25.27
C ASP A 242 -16.98 14.60 25.36
N GLU A 243 -16.91 13.99 26.55
CA GLU A 243 -16.21 12.72 26.77
C GLU A 243 -16.94 11.54 26.10
N GLU A 244 -18.27 11.45 26.23
CA GLU A 244 -19.09 10.42 25.58
C GLU A 244 -19.07 10.56 24.05
N ALA A 245 -19.11 11.80 23.56
CA ALA A 245 -19.02 12.11 22.14
C ALA A 245 -17.64 11.71 21.58
N PHE A 246 -16.55 12.14 22.24
CA PHE A 246 -15.19 11.78 21.85
C PHE A 246 -14.97 10.27 21.88
N PHE A 247 -15.39 9.61 22.96
CA PHE A 247 -15.29 8.15 23.09
C PHE A 247 -16.02 7.46 21.94
N THR A 248 -17.27 7.83 21.64
CA THR A 248 -18.05 7.19 20.58
C THR A 248 -17.46 7.43 19.20
N MET A 249 -16.99 8.66 18.94
CA MET A 249 -16.33 9.01 17.68
C MET A 249 -15.11 8.13 17.43
N VAL A 250 -14.24 7.98 18.43
CA VAL A 250 -12.97 7.25 18.29
C VAL A 250 -13.15 5.73 18.41
N ALA A 251 -14.00 5.27 19.33
CA ALA A 251 -14.17 3.85 19.64
C ALA A 251 -15.16 3.13 18.71
N ILE A 252 -16.10 3.85 18.08
CA ILE A 252 -17.17 3.23 17.28
C ILE A 252 -17.21 3.83 15.89
N GLY A 253 -17.36 5.16 15.79
CA GLY A 253 -17.54 5.85 14.50
C GLY A 253 -16.38 5.61 13.54
N ALA A 254 -15.17 5.94 13.97
CA ALA A 254 -13.96 5.78 13.16
C ALA A 254 -13.73 4.32 12.70
N PRO A 255 -13.71 3.31 13.59
CA PRO A 255 -13.54 1.91 13.19
C PRO A 255 -14.51 1.41 12.12
N ILE A 256 -15.82 1.73 12.24
CA ILE A 256 -16.83 1.30 11.27
C ILE A 256 -16.51 1.85 9.88
N ILE A 257 -16.22 3.14 9.79
CA ILE A 257 -15.94 3.84 8.54
C ILE A 257 -14.63 3.34 7.93
N GLU A 258 -13.58 3.25 8.74
CA GLU A 258 -12.26 2.83 8.29
C GLU A 258 -12.24 1.41 7.75
N GLU A 259 -12.81 0.44 8.48
CA GLU A 259 -12.87 -0.94 8.02
C GLU A 259 -13.76 -1.09 6.77
N THR A 260 -14.80 -0.26 6.63
CA THR A 260 -15.65 -0.23 5.43
C THR A 260 -14.85 0.20 4.19
N PHE A 261 -14.08 1.28 4.27
CA PHE A 261 -13.27 1.74 3.14
C PHE A 261 -12.10 0.80 2.82
N LYS A 262 -11.43 0.22 3.83
CA LYS A 262 -10.42 -0.83 3.64
C LYS A 262 -11.02 -2.06 2.94
N ALA A 263 -12.22 -2.47 3.34
CA ALA A 263 -12.92 -3.59 2.71
C ALA A 263 -13.37 -3.27 1.27
N THR A 264 -13.72 -2.01 0.98
CA THR A 264 -14.09 -1.59 -0.37
C THR A 264 -12.88 -1.64 -1.31
N VAL A 265 -11.71 -1.17 -0.87
CA VAL A 265 -10.52 -1.20 -1.74
C VAL A 265 -10.00 -2.61 -2.03
N LEU A 266 -10.29 -3.60 -1.18
CA LEU A 266 -10.03 -5.01 -1.47
C LEU A 266 -10.68 -5.47 -2.78
N LEU A 267 -11.86 -4.94 -3.12
CA LEU A 267 -12.61 -5.34 -4.31
C LEU A 267 -11.85 -5.02 -5.61
N PHE A 268 -10.98 -4.01 -5.62
CA PHE A 268 -10.13 -3.70 -6.78
C PHE A 268 -9.01 -4.72 -7.03
N PHE A 269 -8.71 -5.58 -6.04
CA PHE A 269 -7.64 -6.57 -6.10
C PHE A 269 -8.14 -8.01 -6.05
N ILE A 270 -9.42 -8.24 -6.38
CA ILE A 270 -10.02 -9.58 -6.46
C ILE A 270 -9.18 -10.56 -7.30
N GLY A 271 -8.61 -10.10 -8.42
CA GLY A 271 -7.74 -10.93 -9.27
C GLY A 271 -6.44 -11.41 -8.60
N SER A 272 -5.98 -10.74 -7.54
CA SER A 272 -4.83 -11.15 -6.73
C SER A 272 -5.21 -12.09 -5.56
N MET A 273 -6.50 -12.24 -5.27
CA MET A 273 -7.03 -12.99 -4.12
C MET A 273 -7.56 -14.37 -4.53
N LYS A 274 -6.71 -15.19 -5.14
CA LYS A 274 -7.05 -16.53 -5.62
C LYS A 274 -7.24 -17.58 -4.51
N SER A 275 -6.78 -17.31 -3.28
CA SER A 275 -6.92 -18.20 -2.13
C SER A 275 -7.09 -17.43 -0.83
N ASN A 276 -7.50 -18.10 0.26
CA ASN A 276 -7.53 -17.50 1.61
C ASN A 276 -6.17 -16.91 2.00
N ARG A 277 -5.08 -17.59 1.62
CA ARG A 277 -3.70 -17.19 1.91
C ARG A 277 -3.30 -15.93 1.12
N SER A 278 -3.59 -15.89 -0.18
CA SER A 278 -3.28 -14.70 -0.99
C SER A 278 -4.21 -13.52 -0.65
N GLY A 279 -5.48 -13.80 -0.38
CA GLY A 279 -6.44 -12.85 0.18
C GLY A 279 -5.97 -12.23 1.49
N PHE A 280 -5.46 -13.05 2.42
CA PHE A 280 -4.88 -12.56 3.66
C PHE A 280 -3.70 -11.62 3.40
N LEU A 281 -2.76 -11.98 2.50
CA LEU A 281 -1.60 -11.12 2.19
C LEU A 281 -2.01 -9.77 1.57
N VAL A 282 -2.96 -9.78 0.64
CA VAL A 282 -3.48 -8.55 0.00
C VAL A 282 -4.14 -7.67 1.06
N GLY A 283 -5.05 -8.23 1.86
CA GLY A 283 -5.71 -7.49 2.95
C GLY A 283 -4.75 -6.99 4.02
N PHE A 284 -3.77 -7.81 4.40
CA PHE A 284 -2.72 -7.42 5.34
C PHE A 284 -1.92 -6.22 4.82
N SER A 285 -1.56 -6.23 3.53
CA SER A 285 -0.83 -5.13 2.89
C SER A 285 -1.66 -3.84 2.80
N ILE A 286 -2.96 -3.94 2.50
CA ILE A 286 -3.88 -2.78 2.52
C ILE A 286 -4.00 -2.21 3.93
N GLY A 287 -4.18 -3.06 4.95
CA GLY A 287 -4.25 -2.62 6.35
C GLY A 287 -2.97 -1.93 6.81
N LEU A 288 -1.78 -2.43 6.41
CA LEU A 288 -0.50 -1.76 6.63
C LEU A 288 -0.41 -0.39 5.94
N GLY A 289 -0.94 -0.28 4.73
CA GLY A 289 -0.99 0.98 3.98
C GLY A 289 -1.82 2.05 4.66
N PHE A 290 -2.97 1.67 5.21
CA PHE A 290 -3.78 2.58 6.02
C PHE A 290 -3.04 2.98 7.30
N ALA A 291 -2.47 2.00 8.01
CA ALA A 291 -1.72 2.24 9.24
C ALA A 291 -0.52 3.18 9.03
N LEU A 292 0.11 3.20 7.85
CA LEU A 292 1.19 4.14 7.54
C LEU A 292 0.73 5.60 7.63
N ILE A 293 -0.42 5.94 7.04
CA ILE A 293 -0.97 7.30 7.06
C ILE A 293 -1.35 7.68 8.49
N GLU A 294 -2.06 6.79 9.18
CA GLU A 294 -2.53 7.04 10.53
C GLU A 294 -1.35 7.21 11.52
N ASN A 295 -0.36 6.32 11.48
CA ASN A 295 0.81 6.43 12.35
C ASN A 295 1.64 7.66 12.08
N LEU A 296 1.75 8.08 10.82
CA LEU A 296 2.46 9.30 10.48
C LEU A 296 1.82 10.47 11.23
N GLN A 297 0.48 10.54 11.30
CA GLN A 297 -0.25 11.53 12.11
C GLN A 297 0.00 11.39 13.61
N TYR A 298 -0.26 10.22 14.20
CA TYR A 298 -0.15 10.04 15.66
C TYR A 298 1.27 10.29 16.18
N ILE A 299 2.29 9.80 15.47
CA ILE A 299 3.69 9.97 15.88
C ILE A 299 4.17 11.40 15.57
N ALA A 300 3.60 12.08 14.56
CA ALA A 300 3.88 13.50 14.35
C ALA A 300 3.35 14.35 15.53
N VAL A 301 2.13 14.06 16.01
CA VAL A 301 1.55 14.75 17.16
C VAL A 301 2.38 14.53 18.42
N SER A 302 2.86 13.30 18.66
CA SER A 302 3.67 13.00 19.86
C SER A 302 5.05 13.67 19.88
N LEU A 303 5.52 14.23 18.76
CA LEU A 303 6.73 15.08 18.77
C LEU A 303 6.56 16.31 19.65
N PHE A 304 5.34 16.87 19.71
CA PHE A 304 5.03 18.03 20.54
C PHE A 304 4.92 17.68 22.03
N GLY A 305 4.69 16.40 22.35
CA GLY A 305 4.71 15.85 23.71
C GLY A 305 6.11 15.57 24.28
N GLY A 306 7.14 15.70 23.44
CA GLY A 306 8.54 15.44 23.81
C GLY A 306 8.95 13.96 23.67
N PRO A 307 10.20 13.63 24.03
CA PRO A 307 10.79 12.32 23.73
C PRO A 307 10.12 11.13 24.44
N ALA A 308 9.54 11.34 25.62
CA ALA A 308 8.83 10.30 26.35
C ALA A 308 7.57 9.86 25.58
N GLU A 309 6.73 10.84 25.23
CA GLU A 309 5.49 10.61 24.48
C GLU A 309 5.77 10.05 23.09
N LEU A 310 6.82 10.57 22.42
CA LEU A 310 7.29 10.03 21.14
C LEU A 310 7.67 8.55 21.26
N ALA A 311 8.48 8.19 22.25
CA ALA A 311 8.95 6.81 22.44
C ALA A 311 7.79 5.85 22.77
N VAL A 312 6.91 6.23 23.69
CA VAL A 312 5.74 5.41 24.08
C VAL A 312 4.77 5.25 22.91
N THR A 313 4.40 6.35 22.25
CA THR A 313 3.50 6.31 21.08
C THR A 313 4.09 5.45 19.97
N THR A 314 5.38 5.64 19.67
CA THR A 314 6.09 4.84 18.66
C THR A 314 6.08 3.35 19.01
N LEU A 315 6.31 3.00 20.27
CA LEU A 315 6.29 1.61 20.73
C LEU A 315 4.90 0.97 20.60
N VAL A 316 3.88 1.63 21.17
CA VAL A 316 2.50 1.14 21.20
C VAL A 316 1.95 0.99 19.79
N ARG A 317 2.18 1.97 18.92
CA ARG A 317 1.71 1.90 17.53
C ARG A 317 2.52 0.90 16.71
N GLY A 318 3.84 0.89 16.88
CA GLY A 318 4.78 0.00 16.19
C GLY A 318 4.47 -1.50 16.38
N ILE A 319 4.22 -1.92 17.62
CA ILE A 319 4.00 -3.33 17.97
C ILE A 319 2.50 -3.67 18.07
N GLY A 320 1.64 -2.68 18.33
CA GLY A 320 0.21 -2.86 18.59
C GLY A 320 -0.69 -2.51 17.43
N SER A 321 -0.89 -1.22 17.18
CA SER A 321 -1.93 -0.78 16.23
C SER A 321 -1.60 -1.16 14.77
N ILE A 322 -0.34 -1.11 14.36
CA ILE A 322 0.07 -1.52 12.99
C ILE A 322 -0.36 -2.95 12.65
N PRO A 323 0.05 -3.98 13.42
CA PRO A 323 -0.41 -5.33 13.13
C PRO A 323 -1.91 -5.48 13.37
N ALA A 324 -2.55 -4.68 14.23
CA ALA A 324 -4.00 -4.71 14.39
C ALA A 324 -4.72 -4.35 13.08
N HIS A 325 -4.39 -3.21 12.45
CA HIS A 325 -4.99 -2.84 11.16
C HIS A 325 -4.70 -3.89 10.08
N ALA A 326 -3.46 -4.37 10.00
CA ALA A 326 -3.08 -5.40 9.04
C ALA A 326 -3.85 -6.71 9.27
N LEU A 327 -4.04 -7.12 10.53
CA LEU A 327 -4.78 -8.30 10.92
C LEU A 327 -6.25 -8.21 10.54
N TRP A 328 -6.94 -7.11 10.92
CA TRP A 328 -8.37 -6.95 10.68
C TRP A 328 -8.70 -6.93 9.19
N THR A 329 -7.98 -6.14 8.41
CA THR A 329 -8.15 -6.13 6.95
C THR A 329 -7.69 -7.45 6.31
N GLY A 330 -6.65 -8.10 6.85
CA GLY A 330 -6.20 -9.43 6.42
C GLY A 330 -7.26 -10.53 6.63
N ILE A 331 -7.99 -10.52 7.74
CA ILE A 331 -9.10 -11.46 8.00
C ILE A 331 -10.22 -11.29 6.97
N VAL A 332 -10.58 -10.04 6.64
CA VAL A 332 -11.57 -9.76 5.57
C VAL A 332 -11.04 -10.23 4.21
N GLY A 333 -9.80 -9.89 3.87
CA GLY A 333 -9.17 -10.30 2.61
C GLY A 333 -9.08 -11.82 2.46
N SER A 334 -8.77 -12.55 3.54
CA SER A 334 -8.80 -14.02 3.57
C SER A 334 -10.18 -14.55 3.22
N ALA A 335 -11.24 -14.05 3.86
CA ALA A 335 -12.60 -14.47 3.58
C ALA A 335 -13.04 -14.18 2.13
N VAL A 336 -12.62 -13.04 1.56
CA VAL A 336 -12.85 -12.72 0.15
C VAL A 336 -12.14 -13.74 -0.76
N GLY A 337 -10.86 -14.03 -0.50
CA GLY A 337 -10.10 -15.00 -1.29
C GLY A 337 -10.69 -16.42 -1.24
N GLY A 338 -11.21 -16.84 -0.10
CA GLY A 338 -11.91 -18.12 0.04
C GLY A 338 -13.22 -18.19 -0.73
N PHE A 339 -13.99 -17.10 -0.71
CA PHE A 339 -15.26 -17.00 -1.44
C PHE A 339 -15.05 -17.03 -2.97
N LEU A 340 -14.00 -16.39 -3.47
CA LEU A 340 -13.68 -16.36 -4.90
C LEU A 340 -13.24 -17.72 -5.45
N ARG A 341 -12.58 -18.55 -4.62
CA ARG A 341 -12.15 -19.90 -5.02
C ARG A 341 -13.31 -20.80 -5.43
N GLU A 342 -14.48 -20.63 -4.82
CA GLU A 342 -15.65 -21.51 -5.01
C GLU A 342 -16.63 -21.01 -6.07
N SER A 343 -16.49 -19.77 -6.52
CA SER A 343 -17.44 -19.15 -7.44
C SER A 343 -16.86 -19.06 -8.85
N GLU A 344 -17.71 -19.21 -9.88
CA GLU A 344 -17.34 -18.93 -11.29
C GLU A 344 -16.96 -17.44 -11.53
N ILE A 345 -16.94 -16.63 -10.46
CA ILE A 345 -16.58 -15.22 -10.42
C ILE A 345 -15.16 -14.98 -10.95
N ASN A 346 -14.28 -15.98 -11.03
CA ASN A 346 -12.97 -15.80 -11.65
C ASN A 346 -13.07 -15.24 -13.09
N GLN A 347 -14.02 -15.70 -13.91
CA GLN A 347 -14.21 -15.13 -15.25
C GLN A 347 -14.84 -13.73 -15.22
N ILE A 348 -15.82 -13.50 -14.34
CA ILE A 348 -16.52 -12.22 -14.23
C ILE A 348 -15.61 -11.13 -13.65
N ALA A 349 -14.75 -11.46 -12.68
CA ALA A 349 -13.81 -10.54 -12.05
C ALA A 349 -12.66 -10.18 -13.01
N GLU A 350 -12.17 -11.15 -13.77
CA GLU A 350 -11.18 -10.91 -14.82
C GLU A 350 -11.76 -10.00 -15.91
N GLU A 351 -12.98 -10.28 -16.38
CA GLU A 351 -13.69 -9.42 -17.34
C GLU A 351 -14.04 -8.03 -16.78
N SER A 352 -14.44 -7.94 -15.51
CA SER A 352 -14.76 -6.69 -14.82
C SER A 352 -13.52 -5.82 -14.63
N SER A 353 -12.39 -6.41 -14.23
CA SER A 353 -11.11 -5.72 -14.07
C SER A 353 -10.59 -5.16 -15.41
N ILE A 354 -10.70 -5.95 -16.48
CA ILE A 354 -10.39 -5.53 -17.86
C ILE A 354 -11.31 -4.39 -18.29
N SER A 355 -12.62 -4.50 -18.03
CA SER A 355 -13.59 -3.46 -18.39
C SER A 355 -13.34 -2.14 -17.65
N THR A 356 -12.92 -2.21 -16.39
CA THR A 356 -12.61 -1.05 -15.56
C THR A 356 -11.31 -0.38 -16.02
N GLN A 357 -10.27 -1.16 -16.34
CA GLN A 357 -9.03 -0.66 -16.93
C GLN A 357 -9.30 0.05 -18.26
N ILE A 358 -10.14 -0.53 -19.14
CA ILE A 358 -10.53 0.09 -20.41
C ILE A 358 -11.28 1.41 -20.17
N LYS A 359 -12.20 1.47 -19.19
CA LYS A 359 -12.88 2.72 -18.84
C LYS A 359 -11.90 3.81 -18.38
N ILE A 360 -10.91 3.45 -17.56
CA ILE A 360 -9.89 4.40 -17.10
C ILE A 360 -9.05 4.90 -18.28
N ILE A 361 -8.60 4.00 -19.17
CA ILE A 361 -7.86 4.36 -20.39
C ILE A 361 -8.69 5.34 -21.23
N ASN A 362 -9.97 5.04 -21.46
CA ASN A 362 -10.86 5.91 -22.22
C ASN A 362 -11.05 7.29 -21.57
N VAL A 363 -11.16 7.35 -20.24
CA VAL A 363 -11.26 8.62 -19.52
C VAL A 363 -9.99 9.43 -19.70
N VAL A 364 -8.81 8.83 -19.56
CA VAL A 364 -7.55 9.57 -19.70
C VAL A 364 -7.27 9.97 -21.15
N GLU A 365 -7.62 9.12 -22.11
CA GLU A 365 -7.52 9.47 -23.53
C GLU A 365 -8.49 10.58 -23.94
N SER A 366 -9.68 10.62 -23.32
CA SER A 366 -10.61 11.75 -23.51
C SER A 366 -10.03 13.09 -23.02
N MET A 367 -8.99 13.05 -22.18
CA MET A 367 -8.23 14.23 -21.73
C MET A 367 -7.07 14.58 -22.69
N GLY A 368 -6.93 13.88 -23.82
CA GLY A 368 -5.92 14.15 -24.85
C GLY A 368 -4.57 13.46 -24.63
N ILE A 369 -4.49 12.49 -23.71
CA ILE A 369 -3.27 11.75 -23.41
C ILE A 369 -3.39 10.34 -24.00
N ASP A 370 -2.63 10.05 -25.05
CA ASP A 370 -2.53 8.72 -25.67
C ASP A 370 -1.85 7.74 -24.70
N ILE A 371 -2.65 6.83 -24.12
CA ILE A 371 -2.17 5.83 -23.15
C ILE A 371 -1.84 4.51 -23.82
N ASP A 372 -2.68 4.04 -24.75
CA ASP A 372 -2.48 2.74 -25.39
C ASP A 372 -1.43 2.76 -26.51
N GLY A 373 -0.96 3.96 -26.88
CA GLY A 373 0.14 4.17 -27.82
C GLY A 373 -0.26 3.95 -29.27
N ASP A 374 -1.57 4.00 -29.59
CA ASP A 374 -2.09 3.86 -30.94
C ASP A 374 -1.99 5.15 -31.78
N GLY A 375 -1.53 6.25 -31.17
CA GLY A 375 -1.37 7.54 -31.81
C GLY A 375 -2.66 8.35 -31.89
N THR A 376 -3.71 7.95 -31.17
CA THR A 376 -5.03 8.61 -31.16
C THR A 376 -5.56 8.79 -29.73
N SER A 377 -6.45 9.76 -29.54
CA SER A 377 -7.15 10.02 -28.27
C SER A 377 -8.60 9.48 -28.28
N ARG A 378 -8.86 8.42 -29.05
CA ARG A 378 -10.22 7.97 -29.40
C ARG A 378 -10.70 6.74 -28.62
N GLY A 379 -10.08 6.44 -27.48
CA GLY A 379 -10.43 5.30 -26.63
C GLY A 379 -9.80 4.00 -27.13
N PHE A 380 -9.71 3.03 -26.23
CA PHE A 380 -9.12 1.72 -26.49
C PHE A 380 -9.88 0.97 -27.60
N LYS A 381 -9.24 0.75 -28.76
CA LYS A 381 -9.84 0.08 -29.93
C LYS A 381 -9.34 -1.35 -30.18
N GLN A 382 -8.34 -1.81 -29.44
CA GLN A 382 -7.78 -3.14 -29.62
C GLN A 382 -8.70 -4.26 -29.11
N ASN A 383 -8.47 -5.47 -29.63
CA ASN A 383 -9.29 -6.64 -29.28
C ASN A 383 -9.16 -6.95 -27.78
N ARG A 384 -10.29 -7.02 -27.06
CA ARG A 384 -10.35 -7.37 -25.63
C ARG A 384 -9.61 -8.68 -25.29
N LYS A 385 -9.44 -9.58 -26.25
CA LYS A 385 -8.66 -10.82 -26.09
C LYS A 385 -7.15 -10.61 -25.85
N LEU A 386 -6.58 -9.48 -26.28
CA LEU A 386 -5.17 -9.12 -26.02
C LEU A 386 -4.87 -8.88 -24.53
N LEU A 387 -5.92 -8.59 -23.72
CA LEU A 387 -5.83 -8.48 -22.26
C LEU A 387 -6.21 -9.78 -21.54
N LYS A 388 -6.81 -10.75 -22.26
CA LYS A 388 -7.20 -12.08 -21.74
C LYS A 388 -6.08 -13.12 -21.78
N GLY A 389 -5.01 -12.87 -22.53
CA GLY A 389 -3.85 -13.77 -22.65
C GLY A 389 -2.93 -13.78 -21.41
N TYR A 390 -3.22 -12.95 -20.41
CA TYR A 390 -2.46 -12.90 -19.17
C TYR A 390 -2.98 -13.96 -18.20
N ASP A 391 -2.51 -15.20 -18.34
CA ASP A 391 -2.80 -16.26 -17.38
C ASP A 391 -1.78 -16.17 -16.21
N PRO A 392 -2.16 -15.76 -14.99
CA PRO A 392 -1.25 -15.71 -13.85
C PRO A 392 -1.07 -17.11 -13.22
N LYS A 393 -1.26 -18.19 -13.99
CA LYS A 393 -1.16 -19.59 -13.56
C LYS A 393 0.25 -20.16 -13.64
N GLU A 394 1.20 -19.50 -14.30
CA GLU A 394 2.59 -19.94 -14.25
C GLU A 394 3.22 -19.44 -12.95
N GLU A 395 3.18 -20.30 -11.94
CA GLU A 395 3.87 -20.10 -10.67
C GLU A 395 5.37 -19.95 -10.89
N TRP A 396 5.97 -19.01 -10.15
CA TRP A 396 7.31 -18.51 -10.40
C TRP A 396 8.35 -19.39 -9.73
N PHE A 397 9.31 -19.90 -10.51
CA PHE A 397 10.53 -20.52 -9.98
C PHE A 397 11.73 -19.59 -10.21
N ILE A 398 12.42 -19.23 -9.12
CA ILE A 398 13.71 -18.54 -9.19
C ILE A 398 14.77 -19.59 -9.55
N SER A 399 15.45 -19.42 -10.70
CA SER A 399 16.64 -20.21 -11.02
C SER A 399 17.73 -19.94 -9.97
N GLY A 400 18.04 -20.97 -9.15
CA GLY A 400 18.99 -20.89 -8.04
C GLY A 400 18.37 -20.79 -6.64
N SER A 401 17.04 -20.65 -6.51
CA SER A 401 16.37 -20.92 -5.22
C SER A 401 16.11 -22.42 -5.10
N ARG A 402 16.20 -22.99 -3.88
CA ARG A 402 15.70 -24.35 -3.64
C ARG A 402 14.25 -24.38 -4.09
N VAL A 403 13.96 -25.27 -5.04
CA VAL A 403 12.63 -25.62 -5.52
C VAL A 403 11.68 -25.70 -4.32
N LEU A 404 10.89 -24.65 -4.11
CA LEU A 404 9.68 -24.74 -3.33
C LEU A 404 8.66 -25.17 -4.37
N GLU A 405 8.43 -26.48 -4.43
CA GLU A 405 7.29 -27.02 -5.16
C GLU A 405 6.04 -26.20 -4.83
N THR A 406 5.20 -26.09 -5.84
CA THR A 406 3.85 -25.55 -5.91
C THR A 406 2.95 -26.03 -4.75
N ILE A 407 3.19 -25.61 -3.50
CA ILE A 407 2.29 -25.87 -2.35
C ILE A 407 1.08 -24.92 -2.41
N ASP A 408 0.47 -24.75 -3.57
CA ASP A 408 -0.86 -24.16 -3.69
C ASP A 408 -1.94 -25.23 -3.94
N GLN A 409 -1.54 -26.47 -4.26
CA GLN A 409 -2.48 -27.61 -4.34
C GLN A 409 -2.72 -28.35 -3.02
N ALA A 410 -1.95 -28.09 -1.95
CA ALA A 410 -1.97 -28.92 -0.75
C ALA A 410 -2.09 -28.18 0.60
N SER A 411 -2.49 -26.89 0.63
CA SER A 411 -2.89 -26.30 1.91
C SER A 411 -4.33 -26.70 2.23
N GLY A 412 -4.47 -27.66 3.14
CA GLY A 412 -5.71 -28.30 3.52
C GLY A 412 -6.84 -27.33 3.86
N GLN A 413 -8.07 -27.83 3.77
CA GLN A 413 -9.35 -27.21 4.15
C GLN A 413 -9.19 -26.13 5.25
N SER A 414 -8.85 -24.89 4.89
CA SER A 414 -9.02 -23.81 5.84
C SER A 414 -10.52 -23.52 5.86
N SER A 415 -11.16 -23.83 6.99
CA SER A 415 -12.57 -23.55 7.27
C SER A 415 -13.03 -22.26 6.60
N GLN A 416 -14.03 -22.36 5.74
CA GLN A 416 -14.60 -21.23 5.01
C GLN A 416 -15.05 -20.16 6.03
N ARG A 417 -14.43 -18.98 5.95
CA ARG A 417 -14.84 -17.85 6.79
C ARG A 417 -15.98 -17.13 6.11
N SER A 418 -17.07 -16.91 6.84
CA SER A 418 -18.15 -16.04 6.37
C SER A 418 -17.59 -14.63 6.19
N LEU A 419 -17.83 -14.04 5.01
CA LEU A 419 -17.42 -12.67 4.71
C LEU A 419 -18.04 -11.67 5.70
N ARG A 420 -19.33 -11.84 6.01
CA ARG A 420 -20.04 -11.00 6.99
C ARG A 420 -19.43 -11.12 8.38
N ALA A 421 -19.17 -12.35 8.84
CA ALA A 421 -18.56 -12.57 10.15
C ALA A 421 -17.15 -11.98 10.23
N SER A 422 -16.36 -12.12 9.16
CA SER A 422 -15.00 -11.59 9.08
C SER A 422 -14.97 -10.07 9.13
N PHE A 423 -15.90 -9.41 8.43
CA PHE A 423 -16.06 -7.96 8.49
C PHE A 423 -16.49 -7.48 9.88
N LEU A 424 -17.48 -8.14 10.50
CA LEU A 424 -17.92 -7.80 11.85
C LEU A 424 -16.81 -8.01 12.89
N ILE A 425 -15.99 -9.05 12.75
CA ILE A 425 -14.82 -9.29 13.61
C ILE A 425 -13.78 -8.17 13.42
N ALA A 426 -13.52 -7.74 12.18
CA ALA A 426 -12.58 -6.66 11.91
C ALA A 426 -13.04 -5.34 12.57
N VAL A 427 -14.31 -4.97 12.37
CA VAL A 427 -14.91 -3.79 13.01
C VAL A 427 -14.87 -3.92 14.53
N ALA A 428 -15.35 -5.03 15.10
CA ALA A 428 -15.40 -5.22 16.55
C ALA A 428 -14.00 -5.23 17.19
N GLY A 429 -13.02 -5.87 16.54
CA GLY A 429 -11.63 -5.89 16.99
C GLY A 429 -11.01 -4.49 17.00
N HIS A 430 -11.30 -3.69 15.99
CA HIS A 430 -10.86 -2.29 15.92
C HIS A 430 -11.60 -1.41 16.95
N CYS A 431 -12.92 -1.53 17.10
CA CYS A 431 -13.67 -0.85 18.14
C CYS A 431 -13.15 -1.18 19.54
N THR A 432 -12.82 -2.45 19.79
CA THR A 432 -12.26 -2.90 21.07
C THR A 432 -10.89 -2.27 21.31
N TRP A 433 -10.04 -2.19 20.28
CA TRP A 433 -8.74 -1.53 20.38
C TRP A 433 -8.88 -0.05 20.77
N ASN A 434 -9.70 0.70 20.04
CA ASN A 434 -9.87 2.13 20.30
C ASN A 434 -10.61 2.38 21.63
N GLY A 435 -11.67 1.63 21.88
CA GLY A 435 -12.50 1.72 23.09
C GLY A 435 -11.72 1.41 24.35
N LEU A 436 -10.89 0.36 24.38
CA LEU A 436 -10.04 0.09 25.56
C LEU A 436 -8.94 1.14 25.73
N SER A 437 -8.34 1.62 24.63
CA SER A 437 -7.27 2.63 24.67
C SER A 437 -7.73 3.96 25.28
N VAL A 438 -8.93 4.42 24.92
CA VAL A 438 -9.52 5.66 25.46
C VAL A 438 -10.26 5.40 26.77
N GLY A 439 -11.03 4.32 26.83
CA GLY A 439 -11.89 4.00 27.96
C GLY A 439 -11.14 3.74 29.26
N VAL A 440 -9.93 3.16 29.20
CA VAL A 440 -9.10 2.94 30.40
C VAL A 440 -8.69 4.26 31.06
N ILE A 441 -8.47 5.31 30.27
CA ILE A 441 -8.10 6.64 30.76
C ILE A 441 -9.31 7.28 31.46
N ASN A 442 -10.49 7.19 30.85
CA ASN A 442 -11.72 7.74 31.42
C ASN A 442 -12.13 6.99 32.69
N LEU A 443 -12.08 5.65 32.67
CA LEU A 443 -12.39 4.82 33.84
C LEU A 443 -11.45 5.14 35.02
N SER A 444 -10.17 5.35 34.75
CA SER A 444 -9.21 5.70 35.81
C SER A 444 -9.53 7.05 36.46
N LYS A 445 -10.02 8.02 35.67
CA LYS A 445 -10.47 9.31 36.18
C LYS A 445 -11.75 9.16 37.01
N GLU A 446 -12.73 8.42 36.53
CA GLU A 446 -14.00 8.17 37.25
C GLU A 446 -13.79 7.46 38.58
N MET A 447 -12.83 6.52 38.63
CA MET A 447 -12.44 5.82 39.86
C MET A 447 -11.62 6.70 40.84
N GLY A 448 -11.31 7.95 40.49
CA GLY A 448 -10.53 8.87 41.32
C GLY A 448 -9.08 8.43 41.53
N LEU A 449 -8.52 7.68 40.58
CA LEU A 449 -7.13 7.21 40.68
C LEU A 449 -6.14 8.36 40.49
N ASN A 450 -5.02 8.32 41.19
CA ASN A 450 -3.93 9.25 40.94
C ASN A 450 -3.28 8.99 39.58
N GLU A 451 -2.54 9.98 39.07
CA GLU A 451 -1.91 9.92 37.74
C GLU A 451 -1.01 8.68 37.57
N THR A 452 -0.28 8.31 38.62
CA THR A 452 0.60 7.14 38.60
C THR A 452 -0.17 5.84 38.45
N ALA A 453 -1.26 5.64 39.20
CA ALA A 453 -2.10 4.47 39.10
C ALA A 453 -2.82 4.41 37.74
N SER A 454 -3.34 5.54 37.26
CA SER A 454 -3.94 5.66 35.92
C SER A 454 -2.96 5.26 34.81
N LEU A 455 -1.71 5.72 34.89
CA LEU A 455 -0.65 5.35 33.97
C LEU A 455 -0.37 3.84 34.02
N PHE A 456 -0.24 3.24 35.20
CA PHE A 456 0.01 1.80 35.34
C PHE A 456 -1.11 0.95 34.75
N ILE A 457 -2.37 1.29 35.01
CA ILE A 457 -3.52 0.55 34.48
C ILE A 457 -3.60 0.71 32.96
N SER A 458 -3.35 1.92 32.44
CA SER A 458 -3.30 2.18 31.00
C SER A 458 -2.21 1.36 30.32
N LEU A 459 -0.99 1.35 30.87
CA LEU A 459 0.13 0.55 30.34
C LEU A 459 -0.14 -0.95 30.43
N ALA A 460 -0.74 -1.44 31.53
CA ALA A 460 -1.11 -2.84 31.68
C ALA A 460 -2.15 -3.25 30.61
N THR A 461 -3.18 -2.43 30.43
CA THR A 461 -4.24 -2.64 29.43
C THR A 461 -3.67 -2.67 28.02
N ILE A 462 -2.87 -1.67 27.66
CA ILE A 462 -2.18 -1.60 26.36
C ILE A 462 -1.28 -2.82 26.16
N SER A 463 -0.53 -3.25 27.18
CA SER A 463 0.35 -4.42 27.07
C SER A 463 -0.42 -5.70 26.78
N VAL A 464 -1.57 -5.92 27.45
CA VAL A 464 -2.46 -7.06 27.18
C VAL A 464 -3.04 -7.00 25.77
N MET A 465 -3.46 -5.81 25.33
CA MET A 465 -4.00 -5.62 23.99
C MET A 465 -2.95 -5.89 22.91
N VAL A 466 -1.74 -5.33 23.05
CA VAL A 466 -0.60 -5.55 22.15
C VAL A 466 -0.27 -7.04 22.08
N ALA A 467 -0.14 -7.71 23.23
CA ALA A 467 0.13 -9.15 23.29
C ALA A 467 -0.95 -9.95 22.56
N THR A 468 -2.23 -9.60 22.77
CA THR A 468 -3.37 -10.25 22.12
C THR A 468 -3.31 -10.09 20.60
N VAL A 469 -3.13 -8.87 20.09
CA VAL A 469 -3.04 -8.60 18.65
C VAL A 469 -1.85 -9.32 18.02
N VAL A 470 -0.69 -9.29 18.66
CA VAL A 470 0.50 -10.00 18.17
C VAL A 470 0.26 -11.51 18.12
N LEU A 471 -0.33 -12.09 19.17
CA LEU A 471 -0.65 -13.53 19.20
C LEU A 471 -1.67 -13.92 18.13
N LEU A 472 -2.73 -13.12 17.94
CA LEU A 472 -3.72 -13.34 16.90
C LEU A 472 -3.09 -13.21 15.50
N THR A 473 -2.25 -12.20 15.28
CA THR A 473 -1.53 -12.00 14.01
C THR A 473 -0.62 -13.17 13.69
N VAL A 474 0.17 -13.62 14.67
CA VAL A 474 1.05 -14.78 14.49
C VAL A 474 0.24 -16.06 14.27
N ARG A 475 -0.88 -16.24 14.97
CA ARG A 475 -1.80 -17.37 14.76
C ARG A 475 -2.34 -17.37 13.33
N GLU A 476 -2.88 -16.25 12.85
CA GLU A 476 -3.42 -16.11 11.49
C GLU A 476 -2.34 -16.32 10.42
N LEU A 477 -1.13 -15.81 10.64
CA LEU A 477 -0.01 -16.07 9.73
C LEU A 477 0.35 -17.56 9.72
N ARG A 478 0.33 -18.26 10.86
CA ARG A 478 0.57 -19.71 10.92
C ARG A 478 -0.53 -20.50 10.23
N THR A 479 -1.81 -20.14 10.41
CA THR A 479 -2.93 -20.87 9.79
C THR A 479 -2.91 -20.76 8.26
N HIS A 480 -2.38 -19.66 7.72
CA HIS A 480 -2.24 -19.46 6.27
C HIS A 480 -0.84 -19.83 5.74
N SER A 481 0.10 -20.22 6.60
CA SER A 481 1.42 -20.67 6.14
C SER A 481 1.31 -22.09 5.59
N PRO A 482 2.07 -22.43 4.53
CA PRO A 482 2.14 -23.82 4.07
C PRO A 482 2.62 -24.73 5.21
N GLN A 483 1.91 -25.84 5.43
CA GLN A 483 2.31 -26.86 6.40
C GLN A 483 3.66 -27.45 5.95
N GLN A 484 4.61 -27.56 6.87
CA GLN A 484 5.91 -28.18 6.62
C GLN A 484 5.85 -29.69 6.76
#